data_AF-A0A7X4GI15-F1
#
_entry.id   AF-A0A7X4GI15-F1
#
_cell.length_a   1.000
_cell.length_b   1.000
_cell.length_c   1.000
_cell.angle_alpha   90.00
_cell.angle_beta   90.00
_cell.angle_gamma   90.00
#
_symmetry.space_group_name_H-M   'P 1'
#
loop_
_entity.id
_entity.type
_entity.pdbx_description
1 polymer ?
#
loop_
_entity_poly.entity_id
_entity_poly.type
_entity_poly.pdbx_seq_one_letter_code
_entity_poly.pdbx_strand_id
1 'polypeptide(L)'
;MGEGLRKALAFTGCGLWLGSSLMPLFGGAAKHRVLCRGATFDGQFDACFNDYLPVLELIAPLGALFLLYPFAVFASAVWAPEPGQRRQHWRLAPETGAAARFPWYTLLCTAGLVGAAWLASRYPLDPVTAPFMLFWTVFGLWFAGGATVTFQAGRARLGG
;
A
#
# COMPACT_ATOMS: atom_id res chain seq x y z
N MET A 1 -1.39 7.63 20.58
CA MET A 1 -0.29 6.94 19.85
C MET A 1 0.98 7.78 19.97
N GLY A 2 2.08 7.19 20.44
CA GLY A 2 3.36 7.89 20.59
C GLY A 2 3.98 8.29 19.26
N GLU A 3 4.78 9.35 19.27
CA GLU A 3 5.40 9.93 18.06
C GLU A 3 6.38 8.96 17.37
N GLY A 4 7.15 8.18 18.13
CA GLY A 4 8.05 7.16 17.57
C GLY A 4 7.32 6.08 16.78
N LEU A 5 6.17 5.61 17.28
CA LEU A 5 5.34 4.62 16.57
C LEU A 5 4.75 5.22 15.30
N ARG A 6 4.27 6.47 15.34
CA ARG A 6 3.79 7.19 14.15
C ARG A 6 4.88 7.28 13.08
N LYS A 7 6.11 7.59 13.49
CA LYS A 7 7.25 7.69 12.57
C LYS A 7 7.63 6.33 11.98
N ALA A 8 7.64 5.29 12.82
CA ALA A 8 7.81 3.92 12.35
C ALA A 8 6.74 3.55 11.31
N LEU A 9 5.47 3.86 11.57
CA LEU A 9 4.37 3.63 10.61
C LEU A 9 4.59 4.39 9.29
N ALA A 10 5.02 5.65 9.32
CA ALA A 10 5.34 6.39 8.11
C ALA A 10 6.45 5.70 7.28
N PHE A 11 7.53 5.24 7.93
CA PHE A 11 8.60 4.50 7.25
C PHE A 11 8.17 3.12 6.76
N THR A 12 7.41 2.38 7.57
CA THR A 12 6.84 1.09 7.18
C THR A 12 5.97 1.23 5.93
N GLY A 13 5.22 2.33 5.81
CA GLY A 13 4.48 2.65 4.58
C GLY A 13 5.39 2.72 3.36
N CYS A 14 6.53 3.41 3.46
CA CYS A 14 7.51 3.49 2.36
C CYS A 14 8.11 2.12 2.01
N GLY A 15 8.41 1.31 3.03
CA GLY A 15 8.88 -0.06 2.82
C GLY A 15 7.84 -0.94 2.12
N LEU A 16 6.57 -0.85 2.54
CA LEU A 16 5.44 -1.53 1.91
C LEU A 16 5.22 -1.03 0.48
N TRP A 17 5.34 0.27 0.22
CA TRP A 17 5.26 0.83 -1.12
C TRP A 17 6.30 0.22 -2.06
N LEU A 18 7.58 0.18 -1.63
CA LEU A 18 8.63 -0.46 -2.42
C LEU A 18 8.38 -1.96 -2.58
N GLY A 19 8.00 -2.67 -1.51
CA GLY A 19 7.66 -4.08 -1.57
C GLY A 19 6.51 -4.38 -2.55
N SER A 20 5.53 -3.48 -2.63
CA SER A 20 4.36 -3.65 -3.50
C SER A 20 4.74 -3.73 -4.99
N SER A 21 5.83 -3.06 -5.38
CA SER A 21 6.35 -3.07 -6.74
C SER A 21 6.94 -4.42 -7.17
N LEU A 22 7.29 -5.28 -6.21
CA LEU A 22 7.84 -6.61 -6.45
C LEU A 22 6.75 -7.69 -6.48
N MET A 23 5.55 -7.38 -6.00
CA MET A 23 4.43 -8.33 -5.93
C MET A 23 3.96 -8.83 -7.31
N PRO A 24 3.96 -8.02 -8.39
CA PRO A 24 3.66 -8.54 -9.73
C PRO A 24 4.64 -9.64 -10.16
N LEU A 25 5.95 -9.40 -9.98
CA LEU A 25 7.00 -10.35 -10.37
C LEU A 25 6.91 -11.67 -9.59
N PHE A 26 6.99 -11.60 -8.26
CA PHE A 26 7.06 -12.81 -7.44
C PHE A 26 5.68 -13.41 -7.16
N GLY A 27 4.68 -12.56 -6.90
CA GLY A 27 3.33 -12.99 -6.61
C GLY A 27 2.61 -13.48 -7.86
N GLY A 28 2.83 -12.84 -9.01
CA GLY A 28 2.36 -13.34 -10.28
C GLY A 28 2.90 -14.74 -10.56
N ALA A 29 4.22 -14.94 -10.46
CA ALA A 29 4.86 -16.24 -10.67
C ALA A 29 4.32 -17.33 -9.72
N ALA A 30 4.14 -16.99 -8.44
CA ALA A 30 3.54 -17.88 -7.44
C ALA A 30 2.11 -18.28 -7.81
N LYS A 31 1.28 -17.30 -8.20
CA LYS A 31 -0.09 -17.52 -8.64
C LYS A 31 -0.15 -18.44 -9.87
N HIS A 32 0.72 -18.20 -10.86
CA HIS A 32 0.82 -19.03 -12.05
C HIS A 32 1.19 -20.48 -11.71
N ARG A 33 2.19 -20.68 -10.85
CA ARG A 33 2.61 -22.02 -10.40
C ARG A 33 1.49 -22.80 -9.70
N VAL A 34 0.65 -22.14 -8.93
CA VAL A 34 -0.48 -22.78 -8.24
C VAL A 34 -1.59 -23.12 -9.22
N LEU A 35 -1.98 -22.19 -10.09
CA LEU A 35 -3.06 -22.39 -11.07
C LEU A 35 -2.72 -23.44 -12.12
N CYS A 36 -1.43 -23.59 -12.47
CA CYS A 36 -0.96 -24.49 -13.53
C CYS A 36 -0.36 -25.79 -13.01
N ARG A 37 -0.49 -26.07 -11.71
CA ARG A 37 0.01 -27.32 -11.13
C ARG A 37 -0.79 -28.49 -11.70
N GLY A 38 -0.15 -29.30 -12.55
CA GLY A 38 -0.76 -30.48 -13.14
C GLY A 38 -1.60 -30.22 -14.39
N ALA A 39 -1.56 -29.00 -14.94
CA ALA A 39 -2.16 -28.71 -16.23
C ALA A 39 -1.30 -29.30 -17.38
N THR A 40 -1.96 -29.85 -18.40
CA THR A 40 -1.36 -30.31 -19.65
C THR A 40 -1.92 -29.47 -20.78
N PHE A 41 -1.04 -28.86 -21.58
CA PHE A 41 -1.42 -27.94 -22.64
C PHE A 41 -2.33 -28.62 -23.66
N ASP A 42 -3.58 -28.15 -23.78
CA ASP A 42 -4.63 -28.73 -24.62
C ASP A 42 -4.84 -27.98 -25.95
N GLY A 43 -4.02 -26.95 -26.22
CA GLY A 43 -4.08 -26.15 -27.45
C GLY A 43 -5.19 -25.09 -27.47
N GLN A 44 -5.93 -24.89 -26.38
CA GLN A 44 -6.85 -23.76 -26.20
C GLN A 44 -6.12 -22.57 -25.54
N PHE A 45 -6.75 -21.39 -25.54
CA PHE A 45 -6.25 -20.24 -24.76
C PHE A 45 -6.32 -20.60 -23.27
N ASP A 46 -5.20 -21.10 -22.77
CA ASP A 46 -5.12 -21.76 -21.49
C ASP A 46 -5.29 -20.74 -20.35
N ALA A 47 -5.99 -21.08 -19.27
CA ALA A 47 -5.99 -20.25 -18.05
C ALA A 47 -4.57 -20.11 -17.45
N CYS A 48 -3.64 -20.94 -17.96
CA CYS A 48 -2.21 -20.94 -17.74
C CYS A 48 -1.41 -20.01 -18.65
N PHE A 49 -1.98 -19.53 -19.76
CA PHE A 49 -1.41 -18.44 -20.54
C PHE A 49 -1.64 -17.17 -19.77
N ASN A 50 -0.72 -16.91 -18.86
CA ASN A 50 -0.70 -15.68 -18.12
C ASN A 50 -0.32 -14.59 -19.12
N ASP A 51 -1.28 -13.73 -19.48
CA ASP A 51 -1.07 -12.44 -20.14
C ASP A 51 -0.27 -11.53 -19.20
N TYR A 52 0.96 -11.93 -18.88
CA TYR A 52 1.95 -11.04 -18.32
C TYR A 52 2.16 -9.96 -19.38
N LEU A 53 1.96 -8.70 -19.00
CA LEU A 53 2.56 -7.56 -19.68
C LEU A 53 3.95 -7.40 -19.06
N PRO A 54 4.99 -8.15 -19.50
CA PRO A 54 6.30 -8.20 -18.85
C PRO A 54 6.92 -6.81 -18.72
N VAL A 55 6.58 -5.90 -19.63
CA VAL A 55 7.03 -4.50 -19.62
C VAL A 55 6.47 -3.72 -18.42
N LEU A 56 5.20 -3.90 -18.07
CA LEU A 56 4.61 -3.19 -16.91
C LEU A 56 5.18 -3.72 -15.59
N GLU A 57 5.44 -5.03 -15.50
CA GLU A 57 6.05 -5.63 -14.30
C GLU A 57 7.52 -5.24 -14.13
N LEU A 58 8.26 -5.08 -15.23
CA LEU A 58 9.65 -4.59 -15.19
C LEU A 58 9.74 -3.11 -14.80
N ILE A 59 8.76 -2.29 -15.20
CA ILE A 59 8.76 -0.86 -14.92
C ILE A 59 8.21 -0.56 -13.51
N ALA A 60 7.41 -1.45 -12.92
CA ALA A 60 6.80 -1.24 -11.61
C ALA A 60 7.81 -0.85 -10.49
N PRO A 61 8.99 -1.49 -10.36
CA PRO A 61 10.00 -1.05 -9.39
C PRO A 61 10.55 0.36 -9.67
N LEU A 62 10.79 0.70 -10.94
CA LEU A 62 11.26 2.03 -11.34
C LEU A 62 10.20 3.09 -11.06
N GLY A 63 8.93 2.79 -11.37
CA GLY A 63 7.80 3.66 -11.05
C GLY A 63 7.64 3.85 -9.54
N ALA A 64 7.77 2.78 -8.74
CA ALA A 64 7.70 2.86 -7.30
C ALA A 64 8.84 3.69 -6.70
N LEU A 65 10.05 3.60 -7.23
CA LEU A 65 11.18 4.44 -6.84
C LEU A 65 10.93 5.91 -7.19
N PHE A 66 10.47 6.19 -8.41
CA PHE A 66 10.14 7.55 -8.84
C PHE A 66 9.05 8.19 -7.95
N LEU A 67 8.04 7.39 -7.60
CA LEU A 67 6.93 7.80 -6.74
C LEU A 67 7.22 7.65 -5.24
N LEU A 68 8.41 7.20 -4.84
CA LEU A 68 8.75 7.00 -3.43
C LEU A 68 8.73 8.32 -2.66
N TYR A 69 9.27 9.39 -3.26
CA TYR A 69 9.27 10.71 -2.63
C TYR A 69 7.87 11.26 -2.39
N PRO A 70 6.97 11.36 -3.40
CA PRO A 70 5.60 11.81 -3.16
C PRO A 70 4.85 10.88 -2.20
N PHE A 71 5.09 9.56 -2.25
CA PHE A 71 4.52 8.63 -1.28
C PHE A 71 5.03 8.88 0.14
N ALA A 72 6.33 9.16 0.32
CA ALA A 72 6.91 9.46 1.62
C ALA A 72 6.37 10.78 2.23
N VAL A 73 6.11 11.78 1.39
CA VAL A 73 5.41 13.01 1.78
C VAL A 73 3.99 12.68 2.24
N PHE A 74 3.25 11.87 1.47
CA PHE A 74 1.91 11.42 1.84
C PHE A 74 1.92 10.62 3.15
N ALA A 75 2.77 9.61 3.29
CA ALA A 75 2.88 8.78 4.48
C ALA A 75 3.25 9.61 5.72
N SER A 76 4.18 10.56 5.56
CA SER A 76 4.53 11.50 6.63
C SER A 76 3.35 12.40 6.98
N ALA A 77 2.59 12.87 5.99
CA ALA A 77 1.40 13.68 6.23
C ALA A 77 0.33 12.92 7.00
N VAL A 78 0.02 11.67 6.62
CA VAL A 78 -1.01 10.83 7.26
C VAL A 78 -0.66 10.54 8.72
N TRP A 79 0.59 10.18 9.00
CA TRP A 79 0.97 9.66 10.32
C TRP A 79 1.55 10.71 11.26
N ALA A 80 2.05 11.85 10.76
CA ALA A 80 2.59 12.90 11.61
C ALA A 80 1.54 13.41 12.62
N PRO A 81 1.96 13.70 13.86
CA PRO A 81 1.09 14.39 14.80
C PRO A 81 0.85 15.84 14.34
N GLU A 82 -0.10 16.51 15.00
CA GLU A 82 -0.37 17.92 14.75
C GLU A 82 0.89 18.77 14.94
N PRO A 83 1.05 19.87 14.19
CA PRO A 83 2.29 20.68 14.20
C PRO A 83 2.77 21.07 15.59
N GLY A 84 1.87 21.50 16.48
CA GLY A 84 2.21 21.88 17.86
C GLY A 84 2.59 20.74 18.79
N GLN A 85 2.42 19.48 18.37
CA GLN A 85 2.70 18.27 19.15
C GLN A 85 3.95 17.51 18.68
N ARG A 86 4.60 17.98 17.60
CA ARG A 86 5.79 17.35 17.03
C ARG A 86 7.01 17.64 17.89
N ARG A 87 7.64 16.61 18.45
CA ARG A 87 8.94 16.73 19.15
C ARG A 87 10.09 16.17 18.30
N GLN A 88 9.78 15.31 17.34
CA GLN A 88 10.74 14.77 16.38
C GLN A 88 10.71 15.55 15.07
N HIS A 89 11.79 15.47 14.31
CA HIS A 89 11.87 16.13 13.00
C HIS A 89 11.01 15.36 11.98
N TRP A 90 9.94 16.01 11.51
CA TRP A 90 9.02 15.54 10.48
C TRP A 90 9.15 16.38 9.20
N ARG A 91 10.35 16.37 8.58
CA ARG A 91 10.69 17.26 7.46
C ARG A 91 9.76 17.13 6.24
N LEU A 92 9.20 15.96 6.02
CA LEU A 92 8.30 15.68 4.89
C LEU A 92 6.82 15.91 5.23
N ALA A 93 6.48 16.12 6.51
CA ALA A 93 5.11 16.36 6.91
C ALA A 93 4.73 17.84 6.72
N PRO A 94 3.50 18.15 6.29
CA PRO A 94 3.08 19.52 6.09
C PRO A 94 3.02 20.30 7.41
N GLU A 95 3.34 21.59 7.35
CA GLU A 95 3.33 22.51 8.50
C GLU A 95 1.94 22.78 9.07
N THR A 96 0.89 22.64 8.26
CA THR A 96 -0.49 22.91 8.67
C THR A 96 -1.20 21.67 9.26
N GLY A 97 -0.57 20.49 9.18
CA GLY A 97 -1.14 19.21 9.58
C GLY A 97 -1.96 18.51 8.48
N ALA A 98 -2.16 17.19 8.61
CA ALA A 98 -2.77 16.33 7.59
C ALA A 98 -4.19 16.79 7.20
N ALA A 99 -5.03 17.02 8.21
CA ALA A 99 -6.43 17.42 8.03
C ALA A 99 -6.60 18.85 7.48
N ALA A 100 -5.60 19.73 7.68
CA ALA A 100 -5.63 21.10 7.18
C ALA A 100 -5.30 21.22 5.72
N ARG A 101 -4.30 20.44 5.30
CA ARG A 101 -3.73 20.62 3.98
C ARG A 101 -4.61 19.95 2.93
N PHE A 102 -5.13 18.76 3.22
CA PHE A 102 -5.87 17.99 2.22
C PHE A 102 -6.94 17.04 2.83
N PRO A 103 -8.25 17.38 2.78
CA PRO A 103 -9.32 16.50 3.26
C PRO A 103 -9.44 15.19 2.46
N TRP A 104 -8.81 15.12 1.27
CA TRP A 104 -8.80 13.93 0.42
C TRP A 104 -7.84 12.83 0.87
N TYR A 105 -6.99 13.05 1.90
CA TYR A 105 -6.13 11.97 2.40
C TYR A 105 -6.91 10.77 2.93
N THR A 106 -8.07 10.99 3.54
CA THR A 106 -8.97 9.89 3.92
C THR A 106 -9.40 9.08 2.70
N LEU A 107 -9.73 9.75 1.58
CA LEU A 107 -10.14 9.10 0.33
C LEU A 107 -8.99 8.31 -0.32
N LEU A 108 -7.77 8.82 -0.28
CA LEU A 108 -6.62 8.06 -0.77
C LEU A 108 -6.31 6.84 0.10
N CYS A 109 -6.41 6.98 1.43
CA CYS A 109 -6.26 5.85 2.32
C CYS A 109 -7.36 4.80 2.09
N THR A 110 -8.61 5.19 1.91
CA THR A 110 -9.68 4.22 1.61
C THR A 110 -9.49 3.57 0.24
N ALA A 111 -9.08 4.33 -0.79
CA ALA A 111 -8.74 3.78 -2.09
C ALA A 111 -7.58 2.78 -2.01
N GLY A 112 -6.52 3.11 -1.25
CA GLY A 112 -5.39 2.21 -0.99
C GLY A 112 -5.81 0.92 -0.27
N LEU A 113 -6.69 1.03 0.74
CA LEU A 113 -7.26 -0.13 1.43
C LEU A 113 -8.05 -1.02 0.47
N VAL A 114 -8.95 -0.45 -0.32
CA VAL A 114 -9.77 -1.20 -1.29
C VAL A 114 -8.87 -1.86 -2.34
N GLY A 115 -7.89 -1.14 -2.86
CA GLY A 115 -6.92 -1.67 -3.83
C GLY A 115 -6.11 -2.84 -3.25
N ALA A 116 -5.61 -2.70 -2.02
CA ALA A 116 -4.86 -3.77 -1.36
C ALA A 116 -5.74 -5.00 -1.06
N ALA A 117 -6.98 -4.80 -0.60
CA ALA A 117 -7.93 -5.89 -0.37
C ALA A 117 -8.31 -6.62 -1.68
N TRP A 118 -8.52 -5.86 -2.75
CA TRP A 118 -8.75 -6.42 -4.08
C TRP A 118 -7.55 -7.24 -4.55
N LEU A 119 -6.33 -6.73 -4.43
CA LEU A 119 -5.12 -7.47 -4.81
C LEU A 119 -4.93 -8.74 -3.98
N ALA A 120 -5.19 -8.69 -2.67
CA ALA A 120 -5.15 -9.86 -1.80
C ALA A 120 -6.12 -10.96 -2.25
N SER A 121 -7.34 -10.60 -2.67
CA SER A 121 -8.37 -11.57 -3.09
C SER A 121 -8.11 -12.20 -4.46
N ARG A 122 -7.13 -11.69 -5.23
CA ARG A 122 -6.76 -12.25 -6.54
C ARG A 122 -5.81 -13.45 -6.44
N TYR A 123 -5.28 -13.77 -5.27
CA TYR A 123 -4.42 -14.93 -5.05
C TYR A 123 -5.26 -16.14 -4.64
N PRO A 124 -4.98 -17.34 -5.20
CA PRO A 124 -5.59 -18.57 -4.72
C PRO A 124 -5.16 -18.85 -3.28
N LEU A 125 -6.01 -19.53 -2.50
CA LEU A 125 -5.69 -19.97 -1.14
C LEU A 125 -4.75 -21.19 -1.21
N ASP A 126 -3.45 -20.95 -1.25
CA ASP A 126 -2.39 -21.97 -1.22
C ASP A 126 -1.19 -21.45 -0.40
N PRO A 127 -0.44 -22.31 0.31
CA PRO A 127 0.74 -21.89 1.08
C PRO A 127 1.79 -21.11 0.27
N VAL A 128 1.90 -21.37 -1.05
CA VAL A 128 2.82 -20.68 -1.95
C VAL A 128 2.41 -19.22 -2.17
N THR A 129 1.12 -18.92 -2.17
CA THR A 129 0.56 -17.58 -2.41
C THR A 129 0.21 -16.82 -1.13
N ALA A 130 0.12 -17.51 0.01
CA ALA A 130 -0.18 -16.92 1.32
C ALA A 130 0.70 -15.73 1.73
N PRO A 131 2.04 -15.72 1.50
CA PRO A 131 2.87 -14.56 1.82
C PRO A 131 2.46 -13.28 1.09
N PHE A 132 2.00 -13.39 -0.16
CA PHE A 132 1.56 -12.25 -0.96
C PHE A 132 0.20 -11.73 -0.50
N MET A 133 -0.72 -12.64 -0.15
CA MET A 133 -2.00 -12.27 0.50
C MET A 133 -1.76 -11.53 1.82
N LEU A 134 -0.84 -12.04 2.63
CA LEU A 134 -0.46 -11.41 3.90
C LEU A 134 0.14 -10.03 3.69
N PHE A 135 1.05 -9.88 2.71
CA PHE A 135 1.63 -8.59 2.36
C PHE A 135 0.55 -7.55 2.04
N TRP A 136 -0.37 -7.87 1.13
CA TRP A 136 -1.45 -6.96 0.75
C TRP A 136 -2.41 -6.69 1.91
N THR A 137 -2.65 -7.67 2.77
CA THR A 137 -3.46 -7.48 3.99
C THR A 137 -2.79 -6.49 4.94
N VAL A 138 -1.49 -6.65 5.20
CA VAL A 138 -0.71 -5.73 6.05
C VAL A 138 -0.70 -4.33 5.45
N PHE A 139 -0.55 -4.20 4.13
CA PHE A 139 -0.58 -2.89 3.48
C PHE A 139 -1.97 -2.25 3.53
N GLY A 140 -3.03 -3.05 3.37
CA GLY A 140 -4.41 -2.61 3.57
C GLY A 140 -4.66 -2.13 5.00
N LEU A 141 -4.19 -2.85 6.01
CA LEU A 141 -4.30 -2.43 7.41
C LEU A 141 -3.55 -1.11 7.69
N TRP A 142 -2.40 -0.91 7.05
CA TRP A 142 -1.69 0.36 7.11
C TRP A 142 -2.55 1.51 6.56
N PHE A 143 -3.20 1.32 5.41
CA PHE A 143 -4.12 2.30 4.83
C PHE A 143 -5.37 2.51 5.68
N ALA A 144 -5.95 1.46 6.27
CA ALA A 144 -7.08 1.57 7.19
C ALA A 144 -6.73 2.41 8.44
N GLY A 145 -5.55 2.18 9.00
CA GLY A 145 -5.01 3.01 10.07
C GLY A 145 -4.84 4.47 9.64
N GLY A 146 -4.33 4.71 8.43
CA GLY A 146 -4.23 6.06 7.86
C GLY A 146 -5.59 6.74 7.69
N ALA A 147 -6.60 6.03 7.18
CA ALA A 147 -7.96 6.55 6.99
C ALA A 147 -8.62 6.92 8.32
N THR A 148 -8.48 6.09 9.35
CA THR A 148 -9.04 6.38 10.68
C THR A 148 -8.39 7.60 11.32
N VAL A 149 -7.06 7.72 11.28
CA VAL A 149 -6.33 8.87 11.83
C VAL A 149 -6.69 10.17 11.11
N THR A 150 -6.72 10.15 9.78
CA THR A 150 -7.05 11.33 8.97
C THR A 150 -8.52 11.75 9.12
N PHE A 151 -9.45 10.79 9.20
CA PHE A 151 -10.86 11.05 9.47
C PHE A 151 -11.09 11.67 10.86
N GLN A 152 -10.47 11.12 11.90
CA GLN A 152 -10.56 11.66 13.25
C GLN A 152 -10.01 13.09 13.34
N ALA A 153 -8.86 13.36 12.71
CA ALA A 153 -8.29 14.70 12.64
C ALA A 153 -9.19 15.68 11.88
N GLY A 154 -9.89 15.22 10.83
CA GLY A 154 -10.88 16.02 10.11
C GLY A 154 -12.12 16.36 10.96
N ARG A 155 -12.67 15.38 11.69
CA ARG A 155 -13.85 15.61 12.55
C ARG A 155 -13.57 16.56 13.71
N ALA A 156 -12.40 16.46 14.33
CA ALA A 156 -12.02 17.34 15.44
C ALA A 156 -12.04 18.84 15.08
N ARG A 157 -11.91 19.18 13.79
CA ARG A 157 -11.98 20.57 13.30
C ARG A 157 -13.37 21.07 12.94
N LEU A 158 -14.29 20.18 12.60
CA LEU A 158 -15.65 20.57 12.24
C LEU A 158 -16.55 20.76 13.48
N GLY A 159 -16.12 20.26 14.64
CA GLY A 159 -16.85 20.33 15.90
C GLY A 159 -16.25 21.29 16.94
N GLY A 160 -15.24 22.09 16.58
CA GLY A 160 -14.66 23.14 17.42
C GLY A 160 -14.76 24.48 16.74
#